data_AF-A0A968ML83-F1
#
_entry.id   AF-A0A968ML83-F1
#
_cell.length_a   1.000
_cell.length_b   1.000
_cell.length_c   1.000
_cell.angle_alpha   90.00
_cell.angle_beta   90.00
_cell.angle_gamma   90.00
#
_symmetry.space_group_name_H-M   'P 1'
#
loop_
_entity.id
_entity.type
_entity.pdbx_description
1 polymer ?
#
loop_
_entity_poly.entity_id
_entity_poly.type
_entity_poly.pdbx_seq_one_letter_code
_entity_poly.pdbx_strand_id
1 'polypeptide(L)'
;MHSPGFGLTREHEERLAKGFQAWQKMQRSYSDYQVLMADAWSGVLGQVLQELKDRTEQDKPVENLRDLVRLWIGAADSSFDKVFRSDEYANVQGAFVTDYMNYRIHEQGIVEEMMKYAYVPTRSEMDDAHRVIHELRREVRTLKKAMGHKPQPKTDAKPKAKAEAPQG
;
A
#
# COMPACT_ATOMS: atom_id res chain seq x y z
N MET A 1 0.74 26.03 -34.66
CA MET A 1 0.68 24.83 -35.52
C MET A 1 0.65 23.60 -34.63
N HIS A 2 -0.53 23.08 -34.29
CA HIS A 2 -0.66 21.74 -33.73
C HIS A 2 -0.70 20.79 -34.93
N SER A 3 0.45 20.18 -35.25
CA SER A 3 0.44 19.02 -36.15
C SER A 3 -0.11 17.84 -35.33
N PRO A 4 -1.14 17.11 -35.78
CA PRO A 4 -1.58 15.90 -35.11
C PRO A 4 -0.38 14.94 -34.98
N GLY A 5 -0.02 14.57 -33.74
CA GLY A 5 1.05 13.62 -33.52
C GLY A 5 0.68 12.27 -34.10
N PHE A 6 1.38 11.81 -35.13
CA PHE A 6 1.17 10.48 -35.70
C PHE A 6 1.56 9.39 -34.68
N GLY A 7 0.77 8.30 -34.64
CA GLY A 7 1.11 7.00 -34.02
C GLY A 7 1.60 7.07 -32.57
N LEU A 8 2.92 7.12 -32.39
CA LEU A 8 3.59 7.11 -31.09
C LEU A 8 3.15 8.27 -30.20
N THR A 9 3.17 9.52 -30.69
CA THR A 9 2.81 10.69 -29.88
C THR A 9 1.36 10.62 -29.42
N ARG A 10 0.44 10.12 -30.26
CA ARG A 10 -0.97 9.93 -29.91
C ARG A 10 -1.16 8.88 -28.82
N GLU A 11 -0.46 7.75 -28.90
CA GLU A 11 -0.52 6.69 -27.88
C GLU A 11 0.01 7.17 -26.52
N HIS A 12 1.08 7.97 -26.51
CA HIS A 12 1.57 8.62 -25.29
C HIS A 12 0.56 9.61 -24.70
N GLU A 13 -0.01 10.48 -25.54
CA GLU A 13 -1.03 11.45 -25.11
C GLU A 13 -2.25 10.75 -24.51
N GLU A 14 -2.74 9.68 -25.16
CA GLU A 14 -3.85 8.87 -24.64
C GLU A 14 -3.51 8.19 -23.30
N ARG A 15 -2.29 7.66 -23.13
CA ARG A 15 -1.87 7.03 -21.87
C ARG A 15 -1.79 8.05 -20.74
N LEU A 16 -1.19 9.22 -20.99
CA LEU A 16 -1.11 10.31 -20.01
C LEU A 16 -2.50 10.81 -19.63
N ALA A 17 -3.40 10.99 -20.60
CA ALA A 17 -4.77 11.38 -20.34
C ALA A 17 -5.52 10.36 -19.46
N LYS A 18 -5.38 9.06 -19.75
CA LYS A 18 -5.97 7.99 -18.93
C LYS A 18 -5.39 7.96 -17.52
N GLY A 19 -4.07 8.14 -17.38
CA GLY A 19 -3.41 8.22 -16.07
C GLY A 19 -3.89 9.42 -15.26
N PHE A 20 -4.05 10.58 -15.88
CA PHE A 20 -4.59 11.77 -15.24
C PHE A 20 -6.05 11.59 -14.81
N GLN A 21 -6.89 10.98 -15.65
CA GLN A 21 -8.27 10.65 -15.29
C GLN A 21 -8.33 9.69 -14.10
N ALA A 22 -7.48 8.65 -14.08
CA ALA A 22 -7.40 7.71 -12.97
C ALA A 22 -6.93 8.42 -11.67
N TRP A 23 -5.96 9.33 -11.77
CA TRP A 23 -5.51 10.15 -10.65
C TRP A 23 -6.62 11.06 -10.09
N GLN A 24 -7.38 11.74 -10.97
CA GLN A 24 -8.51 12.56 -10.56
C GLN A 24 -9.59 11.74 -9.85
N LYS A 25 -9.88 10.54 -10.37
CA LYS A 25 -10.85 9.63 -9.77
C LYS A 25 -10.40 9.18 -8.38
N MET A 26 -9.15 8.74 -8.26
CA MET A 26 -8.52 8.41 -6.97
C MET A 26 -8.58 9.60 -6.01
N GLN A 27 -8.32 10.83 -6.45
CA GLN A 27 -8.37 11.96 -5.54
C GLN A 27 -9.78 12.28 -5.04
N ARG A 28 -10.80 12.09 -5.88
CA ARG A 28 -12.18 12.25 -5.45
C ARG A 28 -12.54 11.21 -4.39
N SER A 29 -12.29 9.92 -4.66
CA SER A 29 -12.60 8.86 -3.68
C SER A 29 -11.76 8.95 -2.41
N TYR A 30 -10.51 9.44 -2.50
CA TYR A 30 -9.70 9.75 -1.31
C TYR A 30 -10.31 10.89 -0.50
N SER A 31 -10.79 11.96 -1.14
CA SER A 31 -11.48 13.06 -0.46
C SER A 31 -12.74 12.56 0.26
N ASP A 32 -13.55 11.72 -0.39
CA ASP A 32 -14.75 11.14 0.22
C ASP A 32 -14.40 10.30 1.46
N TYR A 33 -13.33 9.49 1.36
CA TYR A 33 -12.80 8.73 2.49
C TYR A 33 -12.32 9.64 3.64
N GLN A 34 -11.62 10.74 3.33
CA GLN A 34 -11.14 11.69 4.33
C GLN A 34 -12.28 12.39 5.07
N VAL A 35 -13.40 12.66 4.41
CA VAL A 35 -14.60 13.24 5.05
C VAL A 35 -15.14 12.29 6.13
N LEU A 36 -15.26 10.99 5.84
CA LEU A 36 -15.70 10.01 6.84
C LEU A 36 -14.72 9.90 8.01
N MET A 37 -13.42 9.98 7.76
CA MET A 37 -12.41 9.97 8.83
C MET A 37 -12.45 11.24 9.67
N ALA A 38 -12.70 12.40 9.05
CA ALA A 38 -12.85 13.66 9.77
C ALA A 38 -14.08 13.64 10.69
N ASP A 39 -15.18 13.03 10.26
CA ASP A 39 -16.38 12.85 11.10
C ASP A 39 -16.09 11.94 12.30
N ALA A 40 -15.43 10.79 12.07
CA ALA A 40 -15.01 9.90 13.15
C ALA A 40 -14.14 10.62 14.20
N TRP A 41 -13.13 11.38 13.74
CA TRP A 41 -12.27 12.18 14.62
C TRP A 41 -13.00 13.30 15.35
N SER A 42 -13.97 13.94 14.69
CA SER A 42 -14.84 14.94 15.34
C SER A 42 -15.66 14.31 16.47
N GLY A 43 -16.15 13.08 16.27
CA GLY A 43 -16.81 12.29 17.31
C GLY A 43 -15.90 11.97 18.50
N VAL A 44 -14.63 11.62 18.25
CA VAL A 44 -13.63 11.41 19.32
C VAL A 44 -13.44 12.68 20.13
N LEU A 45 -13.19 13.80 19.46
CA LEU A 45 -12.99 15.10 20.12
C LEU A 45 -14.20 15.50 20.97
N GLY A 46 -15.41 15.34 20.44
CA GLY A 46 -16.64 15.63 21.15
C GLY A 46 -16.79 14.79 22.43
N GLN A 47 -16.55 13.48 22.34
CA GLN A 47 -16.61 12.57 23.50
C GLN A 47 -15.54 12.91 24.54
N VAL A 48 -14.32 13.20 24.10
CA VAL A 48 -13.21 13.58 25.00
C VAL A 48 -13.55 14.85 25.77
N LEU A 49 -14.04 15.89 25.09
CA LEU A 49 -14.39 17.17 25.71
C LEU A 49 -15.55 17.01 26.70
N GLN A 50 -16.55 16.20 26.37
CA GLN A 50 -17.68 15.93 27.26
C GLN A 50 -17.22 15.20 28.53
N GLU A 51 -16.43 14.14 28.41
CA GLU A 51 -15.94 13.38 29.56
C GLU A 51 -15.02 14.22 30.46
N LEU A 52 -14.19 15.10 29.87
CA LEU A 52 -13.36 16.05 30.64
C LEU A 52 -14.22 17.03 31.44
N LYS A 53 -15.30 17.54 30.84
CA LYS A 53 -16.25 18.43 31.52
C LYS A 53 -16.93 17.70 32.69
N ASP A 54 -17.47 16.51 32.45
CA ASP A 54 -18.18 15.73 33.45
C ASP A 54 -17.29 15.37 34.65
N ARG A 55 -16.02 15.02 34.39
CA ARG A 55 -15.03 14.74 35.44
C ARG A 55 -14.68 15.96 36.28
N THR A 56 -14.63 17.13 35.66
CA THR A 56 -14.38 18.39 36.37
C THR A 56 -15.56 18.75 37.27
N GLU A 57 -16.80 18.55 36.81
CA GLU A 57 -18.02 18.77 37.61
C GLU A 57 -18.14 17.78 38.78
N GLN A 58 -17.58 16.58 38.66
CA GLN A 58 -17.54 15.56 39.71
C GLN A 58 -16.34 15.66 40.65
N ASP A 59 -15.52 16.72 40.55
CA ASP A 59 -14.30 16.95 41.34
C ASP A 59 -13.28 15.78 41.22
N LYS A 60 -13.23 15.16 40.04
CA LYS A 60 -12.31 14.05 39.68
C LYS A 60 -11.52 14.38 38.41
N PRO A 61 -10.71 15.45 38.40
CA PRO A 61 -10.00 15.88 37.20
C PRO A 61 -9.00 14.81 36.70
N VAL A 62 -8.62 14.91 35.43
CA VAL A 62 -7.56 14.07 34.87
C VAL A 62 -6.22 14.46 35.49
N GLU A 63 -5.63 13.57 36.27
CA GLU A 63 -4.45 13.88 37.09
C GLU A 63 -3.12 13.78 36.33
N ASN A 64 -3.07 13.00 35.25
CA ASN A 64 -1.84 12.74 34.50
C ASN A 64 -2.09 12.41 33.02
N LEU A 65 -1.02 12.44 32.23
CA LEU A 65 -1.07 12.18 30.79
C LEU A 65 -1.61 10.77 30.45
N ARG A 66 -1.34 9.77 31.28
CA ARG A 66 -1.81 8.39 31.03
C ARG A 66 -3.33 8.32 31.09
N ASP A 67 -3.95 9.04 32.02
CA ASP A 67 -5.40 9.07 32.16
C ASP A 67 -6.05 9.87 31.02
N LEU A 68 -5.39 10.92 30.51
CA LEU A 68 -5.82 11.60 29.29
C LEU A 68 -5.77 10.68 28.06
N VAL A 69 -4.67 9.94 27.89
CA VAL A 69 -4.52 8.99 26.76
C VAL A 69 -5.55 7.86 26.85
N ARG A 70 -5.83 7.33 28.05
CA ARG A 70 -6.89 6.31 28.24
C ARG A 70 -8.26 6.82 27.82
N LEU A 71 -8.59 8.05 28.23
CA LEU A 71 -9.85 8.69 27.86
C LEU A 71 -9.93 8.90 26.34
N TRP A 72 -8.85 9.35 25.73
CA TRP A 72 -8.75 9.48 24.28
C TRP A 72 -8.91 8.15 23.54
N ILE A 73 -8.25 7.08 23.99
CA ILE A 73 -8.37 5.74 23.40
C ILE A 73 -9.81 5.24 23.52
N GLY A 74 -10.45 5.39 24.70
CA GLY A 74 -11.84 4.96 24.87
C GLY A 74 -12.82 5.70 23.95
N ALA A 75 -12.62 7.01 23.78
CA ALA A 75 -13.40 7.81 22.83
C ALA A 75 -13.13 7.41 21.37
N ALA A 76 -11.86 7.13 21.04
CA ALA A 76 -11.46 6.62 19.73
C ALA A 76 -12.11 5.27 19.43
N ASP A 77 -12.00 4.30 20.33
CA ASP A 77 -12.61 2.97 20.16
C ASP A 77 -14.12 3.08 19.93
N SER A 78 -14.82 3.88 20.75
CA SER A 78 -16.26 4.11 20.62
C SER A 78 -16.66 4.79 19.30
N SER A 79 -15.92 5.82 18.87
CA SER A 79 -16.22 6.56 17.63
C SER A 79 -15.89 5.73 16.40
N PHE A 80 -14.69 5.14 16.34
CA PHE A 80 -14.23 4.37 15.19
C PHE A 80 -14.97 3.04 15.04
N ASP A 81 -15.37 2.35 16.12
CA ASP A 81 -16.18 1.12 15.99
C ASP A 81 -17.51 1.39 15.29
N LYS A 82 -18.16 2.54 15.56
CA LYS A 82 -19.40 2.93 14.87
C LYS A 82 -19.16 3.18 13.39
N VAL A 83 -18.11 3.93 13.04
CA VAL A 83 -17.81 4.26 11.65
C VAL A 83 -17.37 3.03 10.87
N PHE A 84 -16.45 2.22 11.40
CA PHE A 84 -15.89 1.06 10.69
C PHE A 84 -16.89 -0.08 10.50
N ARG A 85 -17.94 -0.14 11.31
CA ARG A 85 -19.05 -1.09 11.13
C ARG A 85 -20.09 -0.63 10.12
N SER A 86 -20.03 0.62 9.67
CA SER A 86 -21.02 1.15 8.73
C SER A 86 -20.77 0.61 7.32
N ASP A 87 -21.85 0.31 6.61
CA ASP A 87 -21.79 -0.05 5.18
C ASP A 87 -21.23 1.11 4.34
N GLU A 88 -21.51 2.35 4.75
CA GLU A 88 -20.98 3.56 4.11
C GLU A 88 -19.45 3.58 4.12
N TYR A 89 -18.83 3.32 5.28
CA TYR A 89 -17.38 3.24 5.38
C TYR A 89 -16.79 2.15 4.49
N ALA A 90 -17.36 0.93 4.53
CA ALA A 90 -16.88 -0.18 3.71
C ALA A 90 -16.95 0.14 2.21
N ASN A 91 -18.04 0.78 1.78
CA ASN A 91 -18.23 1.19 0.38
C ASN A 91 -17.24 2.28 -0.04
N VAL A 92 -17.09 3.34 0.75
CA VAL A 92 -16.18 4.46 0.42
C VAL A 92 -14.72 4.02 0.47
N GLN A 93 -14.32 3.26 1.48
CA GLN A 93 -12.97 2.69 1.56
C GLN A 93 -12.69 1.76 0.38
N GLY A 94 -13.64 0.87 0.05
CA GLY A 94 -13.52 -0.04 -1.09
C GLY A 94 -13.39 0.70 -2.42
N ALA A 95 -14.17 1.76 -2.63
CA ALA A 95 -14.08 2.62 -3.81
C ALA A 95 -12.70 3.31 -3.90
N PHE A 96 -12.22 3.88 -2.79
CA PHE A 96 -10.89 4.49 -2.74
C PHE A 96 -9.78 3.49 -3.06
N VAL A 97 -9.77 2.32 -2.43
CA VAL A 97 -8.73 1.29 -2.69
C VAL A 97 -8.77 0.84 -4.14
N THR A 98 -9.96 0.65 -4.71
CA THR A 98 -10.14 0.27 -6.12
C THR A 98 -9.57 1.34 -7.06
N ASP A 99 -9.91 2.61 -6.84
CA ASP A 99 -9.45 3.72 -7.68
C ASP A 99 -7.95 3.97 -7.51
N TYR A 100 -7.41 3.81 -6.30
CA TYR A 100 -5.98 3.87 -6.02
C TYR A 100 -5.21 2.79 -6.78
N MET A 101 -5.67 1.54 -6.74
CA MET A 101 -5.03 0.45 -7.47
C MET A 101 -5.09 0.68 -8.99
N ASN A 102 -6.22 1.18 -9.50
CA ASN A 102 -6.33 1.54 -10.90
C ASN A 102 -5.33 2.65 -11.29
N TYR A 103 -5.21 3.69 -10.48
CA TYR A 103 -4.21 4.75 -10.67
C TYR A 103 -2.78 4.19 -10.67
N ARG A 104 -2.43 3.30 -9.72
CA ARG A 104 -1.11 2.67 -9.64
C ARG A 104 -0.70 1.91 -10.90
N ILE A 105 -1.66 1.25 -11.57
CA ILE A 105 -1.40 0.56 -12.85
C ILE A 105 -1.02 1.57 -13.93
N HIS A 106 -1.76 2.68 -14.05
CA HIS A 106 -1.46 3.72 -15.01
C HIS A 106 -0.13 4.44 -14.71
N GLU A 107 0.13 4.74 -13.43
CA GLU A 107 1.38 5.34 -12.98
C GLU A 107 2.58 4.46 -13.32
N GLN A 108 2.51 3.14 -13.06
CA GLN A 108 3.56 2.20 -13.43
C GLN A 108 3.82 2.23 -14.95
N GLY A 109 2.77 2.22 -15.77
CA GLY A 109 2.93 2.28 -17.23
C GLY A 109 3.65 3.55 -17.71
N ILE A 110 3.35 4.69 -17.10
CA ILE A 110 4.01 5.97 -17.41
C ILE A 110 5.48 5.95 -16.95
N VAL A 111 5.75 5.46 -15.74
CA VAL A 111 7.13 5.37 -15.21
C VAL A 111 7.99 4.42 -16.02
N GLU A 112 7.48 3.23 -16.37
CA GLU A 112 8.21 2.27 -17.18
C GLU A 112 8.52 2.81 -18.58
N GLU A 113 7.64 3.63 -19.15
CA GLU A 113 7.89 4.32 -20.41
C GLU A 113 9.02 5.34 -20.30
N MET A 114 9.06 6.13 -19.22
CA MET A 114 10.19 7.03 -18.94
C MET A 114 11.50 6.26 -18.73
N MET A 115 11.46 5.11 -18.05
CA MET A 115 12.63 4.25 -17.83
C MET A 115 13.17 3.70 -19.16
N LYS A 116 12.30 3.33 -20.09
CA LYS A 116 12.71 2.90 -21.45
C LYS A 116 13.49 3.99 -22.18
N TYR A 117 13.05 5.25 -22.09
CA TYR A 117 13.80 6.38 -22.67
C TYR A 117 15.14 6.62 -21.98
N ALA A 118 15.24 6.33 -20.69
CA ALA A 118 16.46 6.45 -19.90
C ALA A 118 17.38 5.21 -20.00
N TYR A 119 17.03 4.21 -20.80
CA TYR A 119 17.75 2.92 -20.89
C TYR A 119 17.89 2.20 -19.55
N VAL A 120 16.91 2.38 -18.66
CA VAL A 120 16.84 1.70 -17.37
C VAL A 120 15.89 0.51 -17.49
N PRO A 121 16.29 -0.71 -17.05
CA PRO A 121 15.42 -1.87 -17.06
C PRO A 121 14.13 -1.62 -16.29
N THR A 122 13.00 -1.97 -16.90
CA THR A 122 11.67 -1.79 -16.28
C THR A 122 11.33 -2.95 -15.35
N ARG A 123 10.38 -2.73 -14.45
CA ARG A 123 9.90 -3.80 -13.55
C ARG A 123 9.29 -4.95 -14.34
N SER A 124 8.45 -4.66 -15.34
CA SER A 124 7.89 -5.69 -16.22
C SER A 124 8.96 -6.53 -16.91
N GLU A 125 10.02 -5.90 -17.46
CA GLU A 125 11.13 -6.62 -18.08
C GLU A 125 11.91 -7.50 -17.08
N MET A 126 12.08 -7.03 -15.84
CA MET A 126 12.71 -7.82 -14.77
C MET A 126 11.84 -9.00 -14.33
N ASP A 127 10.53 -8.80 -14.21
CA ASP A 127 9.58 -9.85 -13.86
C ASP A 127 9.52 -10.93 -14.95
N ASP A 128 9.54 -10.53 -16.23
CA ASP A 128 9.62 -11.45 -17.37
C ASP A 128 10.95 -12.23 -17.38
N ALA A 129 12.08 -11.55 -17.16
CA ALA A 129 13.38 -12.22 -17.06
C ALA A 129 13.40 -13.25 -15.92
N HIS A 130 12.86 -12.90 -14.75
CA HIS A 130 12.74 -13.83 -13.63
C HIS A 130 11.85 -15.03 -13.98
N ARG A 131 10.71 -14.80 -14.63
CA ARG A 131 9.80 -15.87 -15.06
C ARG A 131 10.50 -16.84 -16.01
N VAL A 132 11.19 -16.33 -17.03
CA VAL A 132 11.96 -17.16 -17.97
C VAL A 132 13.04 -17.96 -17.24
N ILE A 133 13.77 -17.35 -16.30
CA ILE A 133 14.77 -18.06 -15.48
C ILE A 133 14.10 -19.17 -14.65
N HIS A 134 12.93 -18.92 -14.08
CA HIS A 134 12.18 -19.93 -13.33
C HIS A 134 11.72 -21.10 -14.20
N GLU A 135 11.21 -20.83 -15.40
CA GLU A 135 10.77 -21.83 -16.38
C GLU A 135 11.96 -22.67 -16.87
N LEU A 136 13.08 -22.03 -17.26
CA LEU A 136 14.31 -22.70 -17.64
C LEU A 136 14.87 -23.59 -16.53
N ARG A 137 14.87 -23.11 -15.27
CA ARG A 137 15.29 -23.93 -14.11
C ARG A 137 14.41 -25.17 -13.95
N ARG A 138 13.11 -25.07 -14.25
CA ARG A 138 12.18 -26.20 -14.19
C ARG A 138 12.47 -27.20 -15.31
N GLU A 139 12.64 -26.73 -16.54
CA GLU A 139 12.97 -27.60 -17.69
C GLU A 139 14.31 -28.32 -17.51
N VAL A 140 15.35 -27.61 -17.08
CA VAL A 140 16.66 -28.21 -16.79
C VAL A 140 16.54 -29.30 -15.73
N ARG A 141 15.72 -29.11 -14.68
CA ARG A 141 15.46 -30.16 -13.68
C ARG A 141 14.76 -31.37 -14.28
N THR A 142 13.77 -31.16 -15.15
CA THR A 142 13.05 -32.24 -15.83
C THR A 142 13.99 -33.03 -16.74
N LEU A 143 14.80 -32.35 -17.56
CA LEU A 143 15.79 -32.98 -18.43
C LEU A 143 16.84 -33.77 -17.63
N LYS A 144 17.38 -33.18 -16.55
CA LYS A 144 18.32 -33.88 -15.66
C LYS A 144 17.71 -35.16 -15.09
N LYS A 145 16.45 -35.14 -14.65
CA LYS A 145 15.74 -36.34 -14.18
C LYS A 145 15.56 -37.39 -15.28
N ALA A 146 15.18 -36.98 -16.49
CA ALA A 146 15.00 -37.88 -17.63
C ALA A 146 16.32 -38.55 -18.06
N MET A 147 17.45 -37.85 -17.93
CA MET A 147 18.79 -38.38 -18.17
C MET A 147 19.37 -39.20 -17.01
N GLY A 148 18.56 -39.54 -15.99
CA GLY A 148 19.01 -40.32 -14.84
C GLY A 148 19.95 -39.58 -13.89
N HIS A 149 20.12 -38.27 -14.06
CA HIS A 149 20.93 -37.43 -13.17
C HIS A 149 20.17 -37.24 -11.85
N LYS A 150 20.55 -37.99 -10.81
CA LYS A 150 20.01 -37.82 -9.46
C LYS A 150 20.38 -36.41 -8.96
N PRO A 151 19.43 -35.59 -8.48
CA PRO A 151 19.75 -34.30 -7.92
C PRO A 151 20.69 -34.50 -6.72
N GLN A 152 21.90 -33.93 -6.78
CA GLN A 152 22.75 -33.85 -5.60
C GLN A 152 21.99 -33.08 -4.51
N PRO A 153 22.00 -33.56 -3.26
CA PRO A 153 21.38 -32.85 -2.16
C PRO A 153 22.01 -31.45 -2.10
N LYS A 154 21.17 -30.41 -2.05
CA LYS A 154 21.63 -29.07 -1.72
C LYS A 154 22.27 -29.16 -0.35
N THR A 155 23.59 -29.05 -0.29
CA THR A 155 24.28 -28.69 0.95
C THR A 155 23.86 -27.27 1.26
N ASP A 156 22.78 -27.12 2.00
CA ASP A 156 22.47 -25.89 2.70
C ASP A 156 23.62 -25.65 3.67
N ALA A 157 24.59 -24.85 3.23
CA ALA A 157 25.62 -24.30 4.08
C ALA A 157 24.92 -23.34 5.05
N LYS A 158 24.42 -23.91 6.16
CA LYS A 158 23.95 -23.19 7.33
C LYS A 158 25.08 -22.21 7.74
N PRO A 159 24.83 -20.90 7.85
CA PRO A 159 25.85 -20.00 8.38
C PRO A 159 26.17 -20.45 9.80
N LYS A 160 27.41 -20.87 10.05
CA LYS A 160 27.92 -21.04 11.41
C LYS A 160 27.96 -19.64 12.03
N ALA A 161 26.94 -19.30 12.80
CA ALA A 161 27.06 -18.28 13.83
C ALA A 161 28.13 -18.77 14.82
N LYS A 162 29.36 -18.28 14.65
CA LYS A 162 30.44 -18.50 15.60
C LYS A 162 30.22 -17.51 16.73
N ALA A 163 29.81 -18.03 17.88
CA ALA A 163 29.97 -17.36 19.14
C ALA A 163 31.47 -17.11 19.37
N GLU A 164 31.83 -15.86 19.54
CA GLU A 164 33.08 -15.44 20.19
C GLU A 164 32.75 -14.15 20.95
N ALA A 165 32.41 -14.32 22.23
CA ALA A 165 32.65 -13.30 23.22
C ALA A 165 34.15 -13.27 23.54
N PRO A 166 34.71 -12.08 23.74
CA PRO A 166 35.63 -11.83 24.84
C PRO A 166 35.06 -10.69 25.69
N GLN A 167 34.73 -10.89 26.97
CA GLN A 167 35.67 -10.75 28.10
C GLN A 167 36.67 -9.61 27.91
N GLY A 168 36.37 -8.50 28.61
CA GLY A 168 37.13 -7.26 28.70
C GLY A 168 36.26 -6.19 29.33
#